data_AF-A0A6S7C3M2-F1
#
_entry.id   AF-A0A6S7C3M2-F1
#
_cell.length_a   1.000
_cell.length_b   1.000
_cell.length_c   1.000
_cell.angle_alpha   90.00
_cell.angle_beta   90.00
_cell.angle_gamma   90.00
#
_symmetry.space_group_name_H-M   'P 1'
#
loop_
_entity.id
_entity.type
_entity.pdbx_description
1 polymer ?
#
loop_
_entity_poly.entity_id
_entity_poly.type
_entity_poly.pdbx_seq_one_letter_code
_entity_poly.pdbx_strand_id
1 'polypeptide(L)' 'METIELEPQVLVNRRYVAFNLIRQNSTVECLITISALEAYFRLAPRASDARIVKTFREDR' A
#
# COMPACT_ATOMS: atom_id res chain seq x y z
N MET A 1 19.91 -3.61 -7.62
CA MET A 1 18.52 -3.14 -7.80
C MET A 1 17.65 -3.96 -6.87
N GLU A 2 16.95 -3.31 -5.93
CA GLU A 2 16.02 -3.95 -5.01
C GLU A 2 14.73 -4.25 -5.78
N THR A 3 14.40 -5.53 -5.96
CA THR A 3 13.16 -5.93 -6.61
C THR A 3 12.03 -5.82 -5.60
N ILE A 4 11.40 -4.64 -5.55
CA ILE A 4 10.25 -4.42 -4.67
C ILE A 4 9.00 -4.99 -5.34
N GLU A 5 8.66 -6.24 -5.03
CA GLU A 5 7.38 -6.84 -5.41
C GLU A 5 6.29 -6.41 -4.43
N LEU A 6 5.67 -5.27 -4.72
CA LEU A 6 4.54 -4.74 -3.95
C LEU A 6 3.25 -5.35 -4.48
N GLU A 7 2.69 -6.32 -3.76
CA GLU A 7 1.28 -6.69 -3.86
C GLU A 7 0.49 -5.98 -2.74
N PRO A 8 0.09 -4.70 -2.94
CA PRO A 8 -0.72 -4.01 -1.97
C PRO A 8 -2.12 -4.61 -1.95
N GLN A 9 -2.57 -5.00 -0.75
CA GLN A 9 -3.89 -5.51 -0.47
C GLN A 9 -4.55 -4.66 0.62
N VAL A 10 -5.82 -4.30 0.43
CA VAL A 10 -6.59 -3.61 1.47
C VAL A 10 -7.10 -4.65 2.46
N LEU A 11 -6.72 -4.50 3.74
CA LEU A 11 -7.14 -5.42 4.77
C LEU A 11 -8.62 -5.24 5.16
N VAL A 12 -9.21 -6.31 5.69
CA VAL A 12 -10.57 -6.34 6.25
C VAL A 12 -10.71 -5.15 7.22
N ASN A 13 -11.76 -4.35 6.99
CA ASN A 13 -12.09 -3.06 7.62
C ASN A 13 -11.58 -1.78 6.93
N ARG A 14 -10.91 -1.83 5.78
CA ARG A 14 -10.47 -0.63 5.03
C ARG A 14 -9.76 0.41 5.90
N ARG A 15 -8.96 -0.07 6.87
CA ARG A 15 -8.13 0.80 7.72
C ARG A 15 -6.66 0.78 7.31
N TYR A 16 -6.23 -0.31 6.70
CA TYR A 16 -4.82 -0.56 6.39
C TYR A 16 -4.68 -1.12 4.99
N VAL A 17 -3.58 -0.74 4.34
CA VAL A 17 -3.05 -1.42 3.16
C VAL A 17 -1.84 -2.21 3.62
N ALA A 18 -1.88 -3.53 3.40
CA ALA A 18 -0.74 -4.40 3.61
C ALA A 18 0.00 -4.56 2.28
N PHE A 19 1.32 -4.56 2.32
CA PHE A 19 2.17 -4.89 1.18
C PHE A 19 3.41 -5.63 1.66
N ASN A 20 3.93 -6.50 0.81
CA ASN A 20 5.14 -7.25 1.13
C ASN A 20 6.36 -6.56 0.52
N LEU A 21 7.41 -6.40 1.31
CA LEU A 21 8.74 -6.01 0.84
C LEU A 21 9.60 -7.26 0.79
N ILE A 22 9.91 -7.74 -0.41
CA ILE A 22 10.84 -8.85 -0.62
C ILE A 22 12.25 -8.28 -0.72
N ARG A 23 13.11 -8.60 0.25
CA ARG A 23 14.53 -8.20 0.25
C ARG A 23 15.40 -9.41 0.48
N GLN A 24 16.26 -9.71 -0.49
CA GLN A 24 17.40 -10.63 -0.35
C GLN A 24 17.06 -11.92 0.42
N ASN A 25 15.94 -12.57 0.11
CA ASN A 25 15.45 -13.81 0.74
C ASN A 25 14.62 -13.67 2.03
N SER A 26 14.16 -12.46 2.37
CA SER A 26 13.20 -12.19 3.44
C SER A 26 12.00 -11.42 2.91
N THR A 27 10.81 -11.81 3.38
CA THR A 27 9.57 -11.07 3.12
C THR A 27 9.19 -10.31 4.38
N VAL A 28 9.10 -8.99 4.28
CA VAL A 28 8.62 -8.12 5.37
C VAL A 28 7.22 -7.66 5.01
N GLU A 29 6.23 -8.07 5.80
CA GLU A 29 4.88 -7.53 5.70
C GLU A 29 4.87 -6.10 6.30
N CYS A 30 4.44 -5.14 5.49
CA CYS A 30 4.34 -3.74 5.85
C CYS A 30 2.88 -3.30 5.83
N LEU A 31 2.48 -2.56 6.86
CA LEU A 31 1.13 -2.03 7.01
C LEU A 31 1.18 -0.51 6.98
N ILE A 32 0.41 0.10 6.09
CA ILE A 32 0.20 1.55 6.07
C ILE A 32 -1.27 1.86 6.31
N THR A 33 -1.55 2.84 7.17
CA THR A 33 -2.93 3.28 7.41
C THR A 33 -3.47 4.02 6.19
N ILE A 34 -4.73 3.80 5.86
CA ILE A 34 -5.40 4.54 4.78
C ILE A 34 -5.41 6.04 5.07
N SER A 35 -5.52 6.44 6.34
CA SER A 35 -5.41 7.84 6.74
C SER A 35 -4.04 8.46 6.42
N ALA A 36 -2.95 7.69 6.48
CA ALA A 36 -1.64 8.16 6.03
C ALA A 36 -1.59 8.31 4.51
N LEU A 37 -2.23 7.41 3.75
CA LEU A 37 -2.35 7.55 2.30
C LEU A 37 -3.20 8.78 1.89
N GLU A 38 -4.28 9.06 2.61
CA GLU A 38 -5.09 10.28 2.42
C GLU A 38 -4.29 11.55 2.75
N ALA A 39 -3.48 11.54 3.79
CA ALA A 39 -2.70 12.70 4.23
C ALA A 39 -1.45 12.98 3.37
N TYR A 40 -0.73 11.94 2.95
CA TYR A 40 0.59 12.08 2.34
C TYR A 40 0.63 11.74 0.85
N PHE A 41 -0.26 10.87 0.37
CA PHE A 41 -0.22 10.32 -1.01
C PHE A 41 -1.36 10.85 -1.90
N ARG A 42 -1.94 12.02 -1.56
CA ARG A 42 -3.06 12.65 -2.29
C ARG A 42 -4.21 11.69 -2.59
N LEU A 43 -4.43 10.68 -1.75
CA LEU A 43 -5.54 9.76 -1.92
C LEU A 43 -6.86 10.50 -1.63
N ALA A 44 -7.82 10.40 -2.55
CA ALA A 44 -9.14 10.99 -2.33
C ALA A 44 -9.81 10.36 -1.10
N PRO A 45 -10.47 11.14 -0.23
CA PRO A 45 -11.13 10.60 0.95
C PRO A 45 -12.18 9.57 0.53
N ARG A 46 -12.18 8.40 1.19
CA ARG A 46 -13.04 7.25 0.83
C ARG A 46 -12.80 6.66 -0.56
N ALA A 47 -11.59 6.75 -1.10
CA ALA A 47 -11.24 6.06 -2.34
C ALA A 47 -11.55 4.54 -2.25
N SER A 48 -12.10 3.98 -3.32
CA SER A 48 -12.32 2.53 -3.42
C SER A 48 -11.00 1.77 -3.33
N ASP A 49 -11.03 0.55 -2.80
CA ASP A 49 -9.83 -0.29 -2.58
C ASP A 49 -8.92 -0.37 -3.81
N ALA A 50 -9.50 -0.50 -5.01
CA ALA A 50 -8.77 -0.48 -6.28
C ALA A 50 -8.03 0.83 -6.56
N ARG A 51 -8.59 1.98 -6.15
CA ARG A 51 -7.93 3.30 -6.24
C ARG A 51 -6.80 3.41 -5.23
N ILE A 52 -6.97 2.89 -4.01
CA ILE A 52 -5.93 2.91 -2.97
C ILE A 52 -4.68 2.15 -3.44
N VAL A 53 -4.88 0.92 -3.92
CA VAL A 53 -3.83 0.06 -4.50
C VAL A 53 -3.17 0.73 -5.71
N LYS A 54 -3.97 1.35 -6.58
CA LYS A 54 -3.46 2.06 -7.76
C LYS A 54 -2.60 3.27 -7.38
N THR A 55 -3.07 4.14 -6.50
CA THR A 55 -2.30 5.31 -6.01
C THR A 55 -0.99 4.86 -5.36
N PHE A 56 -1.02 3.81 -4.54
CA PHE A 56 0.20 3.28 -3.92
C PHE A 56 1.21 2.71 -4.93
N ARG A 57 0.76 2.17 -6.06
CA ARG A 57 1.64 1.68 -7.14
C ARG A 57 2.16 2.78 -8.06
N GLU A 58 1.37 3.83 -8.28
CA GLU A 58 1.69 4.91 -9.24
C GLU A 58 2.51 6.05 -8.64
N ASP A 59 2.48 6.27 -7.32
CA ASP A 59 3.24 7.33 -6.62
C ASP A 59 4.73 6.94 -6.42
N ARG A 60 5.36 6.44 -7.47
CA ARG A 60 6.76 5.95 -7.45
C ARG A 60 7.77 7.02 -7.82
#